data_AF-A0AAP3MBA5-F1
#
_entry.id   AF-A0AAP3MBA5-F1
#
_cell.length_a   1.000
_cell.length_b   1.000
_cell.length_c   1.000
_cell.angle_alpha   90.00
_cell.angle_beta   90.00
_cell.angle_gamma   90.00
#
_symmetry.space_group_name_H-M   'P 1'
#
loop_
_entity.id
_entity.type
_entity.pdbx_description
1 polymer ?
#
loop_
_entity_poly.entity_id
_entity_poly.type
_entity_poly.pdbx_seq_one_letter_code
_entity_poly.pdbx_strand_id
1 'polypeptide(L)'
;MNTLIKGLMVGVMAVTICARHHENPLKIQPAKVSVTFLINASANAEKRLHFAVHEDAYGFAYQECMEGKQSPDIQCNALYQGMIAFAREGHYSGFQTITQADLTEQKVFESLADEYAETAATIWPHFVSGT
;
A
#
# COMPACT_ATOMS: atom_id res chain seq x y z
N MET A 1 41.45 45.76 24.82
CA MET A 1 41.17 44.85 23.69
C MET A 1 41.82 43.49 23.98
N ASN A 2 41.04 42.47 24.31
CA ASN A 2 41.00 41.17 23.62
C ASN A 2 40.18 40.16 24.42
N THR A 3 38.92 40.14 24.03
CA THR A 3 37.86 39.12 24.15
C THR A 3 38.29 37.68 24.43
N LEU A 4 37.81 37.19 25.58
CA LEU A 4 36.87 36.07 25.70
C LEU A 4 37.02 34.94 24.66
N ILE A 5 37.82 33.92 24.98
CA ILE A 5 37.65 32.58 24.42
C ILE A 5 36.83 31.77 25.43
N LYS A 6 35.50 31.97 25.41
CA LYS A 6 34.55 31.01 25.99
C LYS A 6 34.54 29.81 25.06
N GLY A 7 35.28 28.77 25.45
CA GLY A 7 35.30 27.48 24.79
C GLY A 7 33.88 26.96 24.62
N LEU A 8 33.47 26.88 23.36
CA LEU A 8 32.20 26.41 22.87
C LEU A 8 32.09 24.91 23.15
N MET A 9 31.60 24.51 24.34
CA MET A 9 31.15 23.15 24.60
C MET A 9 29.84 22.93 23.83
N VAL A 10 29.95 22.65 22.53
CA VAL A 10 28.86 22.11 21.72
C VAL A 10 28.68 20.66 22.14
N GLY A 11 27.84 20.45 23.15
CA GLY A 11 27.36 19.13 23.52
C GLY A 11 26.63 18.54 22.33
N VAL A 12 27.22 17.51 21.73
CA VAL A 12 26.61 16.68 20.69
C VAL A 12 25.38 16.03 21.30
N MET A 13 24.19 16.58 21.04
CA MET A 13 22.94 15.88 21.27
C MET A 13 22.93 14.68 20.33
N ALA A 14 23.14 13.49 20.89
CA ALA A 14 22.84 12.25 20.23
C ALA A 14 21.34 12.24 19.90
N VAL A 15 21.01 12.57 18.65
CA VAL A 15 19.68 12.35 18.10
C VAL A 15 19.55 10.84 17.96
N THR A 16 19.03 10.20 19.01
CA THR A 16 18.58 8.82 18.92
C THR A 16 17.42 8.81 17.93
N ILE A 17 17.71 8.54 16.66
CA ILE A 17 16.70 8.30 15.64
C ILE A 17 16.01 7.01 16.10
N CYS A 18 14.91 7.14 16.84
CA CYS A 18 13.97 6.06 17.02
C CYS A 18 13.46 5.73 15.62
N ALA A 19 14.09 4.74 14.97
CA ALA A 19 13.50 4.10 13.81
C ALA A 19 12.13 3.61 14.27
N ARG A 20 11.07 4.34 13.90
CA ARG A 20 9.72 3.81 14.02
C ARG A 20 9.74 2.53 13.21
N HIS A 21 9.60 1.39 13.87
CA HIS A 21 9.41 0.12 13.20
C HIS A 21 8.13 0.28 12.38
N HIS A 22 8.30 0.40 11.07
CA HIS A 22 7.19 0.35 10.14
C HIS A 22 6.74 -1.10 10.10
N GLU A 23 5.58 -1.38 10.69
CA GLU A 23 4.95 -2.68 10.59
C GLU A 23 4.02 -2.69 9.37
N ASN A 24 4.08 -3.77 8.59
CA ASN A 24 3.25 -3.94 7.40
C ASN A 24 1.77 -3.98 7.82
N PRO A 25 0.93 -2.99 7.44
CA PRO A 25 -0.47 -2.94 7.85
C PRO A 25 -1.28 -4.19 7.47
N LEU A 26 -0.89 -4.89 6.41
CA LEU A 26 -1.53 -6.13 5.97
C LEU A 26 -1.37 -7.28 6.97
N LYS A 27 -0.34 -7.23 7.84
CA LYS A 27 -0.12 -8.20 8.93
C LYS A 27 -0.86 -7.86 10.22
N ILE A 28 -1.19 -6.58 10.41
CA ILE A 28 -1.78 -6.06 11.64
C ILE A 28 -3.30 -6.11 11.57
N GLN A 29 -3.87 -5.78 10.41
CA GLN A 29 -5.31 -5.78 10.19
C GLN A 29 -5.83 -7.22 10.02
N PRO A 30 -7.10 -7.49 10.36
CA PRO A 30 -7.72 -8.79 10.09
C PRO A 30 -7.64 -9.14 8.61
N ALA A 31 -7.45 -10.42 8.28
CA ALA A 31 -7.28 -10.90 6.90
C ALA A 31 -8.39 -10.37 5.96
N LYS A 32 -9.66 -10.51 6.35
CA LYS A 32 -10.81 -9.99 5.59
C LYS A 32 -10.70 -8.49 5.27
N VAL A 33 -10.25 -7.70 6.24
CA VAL A 33 -10.09 -6.25 6.10
C VAL A 33 -8.94 -5.93 5.15
N SER A 34 -7.81 -6.62 5.30
CA SER A 34 -6.65 -6.51 4.40
C SER A 34 -7.01 -6.85 2.95
N VAL A 35 -7.67 -7.98 2.72
CA VAL A 35 -8.08 -8.40 1.37
C VAL A 35 -9.12 -7.45 0.77
N THR A 36 -10.11 -7.03 1.56
CA THR A 36 -11.10 -6.02 1.12
C THR A 36 -10.41 -4.73 0.71
N PHE A 37 -9.44 -4.25 1.49
CA PHE A 37 -8.63 -3.09 1.13
C PHE A 37 -7.88 -3.32 -0.19
N LEU A 38 -7.18 -4.45 -0.34
CA LEU A 38 -6.38 -4.72 -1.53
C LEU A 38 -7.24 -4.76 -2.81
N ILE A 39 -8.39 -5.43 -2.79
CA ILE A 39 -9.31 -5.48 -3.94
C ILE A 39 -9.84 -4.08 -4.29
N ASN A 40 -10.28 -3.31 -3.30
CA ASN A 40 -10.81 -1.96 -3.55
C ASN A 40 -9.72 -0.98 -4.01
N ALA A 41 -8.53 -1.05 -3.41
CA ALA A 41 -7.40 -0.23 -3.81
C ALA A 41 -6.94 -0.57 -5.23
N SER A 42 -6.88 -1.86 -5.58
CA SER A 42 -6.57 -2.31 -6.94
C SER A 42 -7.61 -1.78 -7.92
N ALA A 43 -8.90 -1.99 -7.66
CA ALA A 43 -9.97 -1.56 -8.56
C ALA A 43 -9.98 -0.04 -8.82
N ASN A 44 -9.77 0.76 -7.76
CA ASN A 44 -9.70 2.21 -7.90
C ASN A 44 -8.44 2.66 -8.64
N ALA A 45 -7.29 2.00 -8.41
CA ALA A 45 -6.06 2.28 -9.14
C ALA A 45 -6.19 1.91 -10.63
N GLU A 46 -6.69 0.72 -10.95
CA GLU A 46 -6.94 0.25 -12.31
C GLU A 46 -7.85 1.21 -13.08
N LYS A 47 -8.97 1.63 -12.47
CA LYS A 47 -9.92 2.57 -13.08
C LYS A 47 -9.27 3.93 -13.38
N ARG A 48 -8.45 4.46 -12.46
CA ARG A 48 -7.76 5.75 -12.63
C ARG A 48 -6.62 5.69 -13.64
N LEU A 49 -5.97 4.53 -13.76
CA LEU A 49 -4.90 4.28 -14.71
C LEU A 49 -5.42 3.88 -16.09
N HIS A 50 -6.74 3.70 -16.24
CA HIS A 50 -7.39 3.27 -17.48
C HIS A 50 -6.78 1.99 -18.05
N PHE A 51 -6.49 1.02 -17.18
CA PHE A 51 -6.06 -0.31 -17.65
C PHE A 51 -7.15 -0.92 -18.55
N ALA A 52 -6.74 -1.57 -19.63
CA ALA A 52 -7.64 -2.19 -20.60
C ALA A 52 -8.23 -3.51 -20.07
N VAL A 53 -8.77 -3.48 -18.86
CA VAL A 53 -9.53 -4.56 -18.25
C VAL A 53 -11.02 -4.34 -18.55
N HIS A 54 -11.79 -5.42 -18.69
CA HIS A 54 -13.24 -5.28 -18.81
C HIS A 54 -13.80 -4.59 -17.55
N GLU A 55 -14.84 -3.76 -17.70
CA GLU A 55 -15.35 -2.91 -16.60
C GLU A 55 -15.88 -3.72 -15.41
N ASP A 56 -16.23 -4.98 -15.61
CA ASP A 56 -16.64 -5.96 -14.61
C ASP A 56 -15.47 -6.77 -14.01
N ALA A 57 -14.24 -6.52 -14.46
CA ALA A 57 -13.03 -7.24 -14.08
C ALA A 57 -12.04 -6.41 -13.23
N TYR A 58 -12.43 -5.21 -12.79
CA TYR A 58 -11.58 -4.39 -11.91
C TYR A 58 -11.36 -5.04 -10.53
N GLY A 59 -10.19 -4.86 -9.94
CA GLY A 59 -9.86 -5.30 -8.58
C GLY A 59 -8.92 -6.51 -8.50
N PHE A 60 -8.57 -7.09 -9.64
CA PHE A 60 -7.75 -8.30 -9.72
C PHE A 60 -6.32 -8.05 -10.21
N ALA A 61 -6.02 -6.85 -10.73
CA ALA A 61 -4.69 -6.55 -11.25
C ALA A 61 -3.58 -6.70 -10.18
N TYR A 62 -3.87 -6.39 -8.91
CA TYR A 62 -2.91 -6.59 -7.82
C TYR A 62 -2.57 -8.07 -7.65
N GLN A 63 -3.58 -8.94 -7.68
CA GLN A 63 -3.39 -10.38 -7.58
C GLN A 63 -2.57 -10.90 -8.76
N GLU A 64 -2.87 -10.47 -9.99
CA GLU A 64 -2.09 -10.83 -11.17
C GLU A 64 -0.61 -10.42 -11.04
N CYS A 65 -0.36 -9.19 -10.57
CA CYS A 65 0.99 -8.71 -10.32
C CYS A 65 1.74 -9.55 -9.27
N MET A 66 1.08 -9.94 -8.18
CA MET A 66 1.69 -10.77 -7.12
C MET A 66 1.88 -12.23 -7.52
N GLU A 67 1.08 -12.74 -8.46
CA GLU A 67 1.23 -14.08 -9.04
C GLU A 67 2.26 -14.13 -10.16
N GLY A 68 2.86 -12.99 -10.54
CA GLY A 68 3.80 -12.90 -11.65
C GLY A 68 3.14 -13.07 -13.02
N LYS A 69 1.81 -12.95 -13.10
CA LYS A 69 1.07 -12.94 -14.36
C LYS A 69 1.28 -11.58 -15.02
N GLN A 70 2.06 -11.55 -16.09
CA GLN A 70 2.31 -10.33 -16.84
C GLN A 70 1.31 -10.23 -17.98
N SER A 71 0.12 -9.69 -17.70
CA SER A 71 -0.67 -9.08 -18.76
C SER A 71 0.11 -7.86 -19.28
N PRO A 72 0.36 -7.73 -20.60
CA PRO A 72 1.05 -6.55 -21.15
C PRO A 72 0.28 -5.25 -20.88
N ASP A 73 -1.01 -5.35 -20.56
CA ASP A 73 -1.90 -4.23 -20.29
C ASP A 73 -1.85 -3.76 -18.83
N ILE A 74 -1.18 -4.51 -17.93
CA ILE A 74 -1.06 -4.18 -16.50
C ILE A 74 0.36 -3.69 -16.19
N GLN A 75 0.45 -2.41 -15.83
CA GLN A 75 1.70 -1.81 -15.35
C GLN A 75 1.79 -1.91 -13.82
N CYS A 76 2.31 -3.04 -13.30
CA CYS A 76 2.30 -3.34 -11.85
C CYS A 76 2.89 -2.24 -10.96
N ASN A 77 3.99 -1.60 -11.38
CA ASN A 77 4.54 -0.48 -10.60
C ASN A 77 3.58 0.72 -10.53
N ALA A 78 2.92 1.07 -11.63
CA ALA A 78 1.92 2.13 -11.64
C ALA A 78 0.71 1.76 -10.76
N LEU A 79 0.29 0.49 -10.82
CA LEU A 79 -0.78 -0.04 -9.97
C LEU A 79 -0.46 0.12 -8.48
N TYR A 80 0.71 -0.33 -8.01
CA TYR A 80 1.09 -0.20 -6.60
C TYR A 80 1.12 1.26 -6.15
N GLN A 81 1.62 2.17 -6.99
CA GLN A 81 1.60 3.60 -6.68
C GLN A 81 0.17 4.16 -6.60
N GLY A 82 -0.72 3.72 -7.50
CA GLY A 82 -2.14 4.05 -7.45
C GLY A 82 -2.83 3.55 -6.18
N MET A 83 -2.52 2.33 -5.73
CA MET A 83 -3.05 1.76 -4.49
C MET A 83 -2.58 2.54 -3.25
N ILE A 84 -1.31 2.95 -3.22
CA ILE A 84 -0.77 3.79 -2.14
C ILE A 84 -1.44 5.18 -2.14
N ALA A 85 -1.66 5.77 -3.31
CA ALA A 85 -2.38 7.04 -3.43
C ALA A 85 -3.81 6.91 -2.88
N PHE A 86 -4.53 5.86 -3.26
CA PHE A 86 -5.85 5.55 -2.74
C PHE A 86 -5.86 5.34 -1.22
N ALA A 87 -4.89 4.61 -0.67
CA ALA A 87 -4.78 4.39 0.77
C ALA A 87 -4.64 5.71 1.56
N ARG A 88 -3.93 6.70 0.98
CA ARG A 88 -3.73 8.02 1.59
C ARG A 88 -4.98 8.89 1.58
N GLU A 89 -5.99 8.59 0.76
CA GLU A 89 -7.28 9.29 0.78
C GLU A 89 -8.07 9.02 2.08
N GLY A 90 -7.67 8.00 2.85
CA GLY A 90 -8.20 7.78 4.20
C GLY A 90 -9.52 7.03 4.25
N HIS A 91 -9.99 6.47 3.13
CA HIS A 91 -11.14 5.55 3.11
C HIS A 91 -10.91 4.28 3.93
N TYR A 92 -9.65 3.90 4.14
CA TYR A 92 -9.21 2.77 4.95
C TYR A 92 -8.14 3.24 5.94
N SER A 93 -8.56 3.73 7.11
CA SER A 93 -7.67 4.36 8.11
C SER A 93 -6.48 3.51 8.55
N GLY A 94 -6.63 2.18 8.55
CA GLY A 94 -5.57 1.24 8.92
C GLY A 94 -4.42 1.13 7.91
N PHE A 95 -4.54 1.69 6.70
CA PHE A 95 -3.60 1.46 5.59
C PHE A 95 -2.94 2.74 5.06
N GLN A 96 -3.18 3.90 5.66
CA GLN A 96 -2.69 5.19 5.15
C GLN A 96 -1.16 5.28 5.02
N THR A 97 -0.43 4.48 5.82
CA THR A 97 1.03 4.40 5.82
C THR A 97 1.57 3.24 4.99
N ILE A 98 0.72 2.50 4.27
CA ILE A 98 1.16 1.37 3.47
C ILE A 98 2.16 1.81 2.41
N THR A 99 3.19 1.00 2.22
CA THR A 99 4.28 1.23 1.29
C THR A 99 4.25 0.20 0.17
N GLN A 100 5.03 0.45 -0.90
CA GLN A 100 5.17 -0.55 -1.96
C GLN A 100 5.81 -1.84 -1.42
N ALA A 101 6.77 -1.74 -0.49
CA ALA A 101 7.40 -2.92 0.11
C ALA A 101 6.39 -3.79 0.86
N ASP A 102 5.39 -3.18 1.51
CA ASP A 102 4.29 -3.89 2.16
C ASP A 102 3.40 -4.62 1.15
N LEU A 103 3.02 -3.92 0.08
CA LEU A 103 2.19 -4.44 -1.02
C LEU A 103 2.89 -5.57 -1.78
N THR A 104 4.22 -5.57 -1.87
CA THR A 104 4.97 -6.58 -2.61
C THR A 104 5.60 -7.64 -1.72
N GLU A 105 5.22 -7.72 -0.44
CA GLU A 105 5.73 -8.74 0.46
C GLU A 105 5.09 -10.10 0.17
N GLN A 106 5.76 -10.94 -0.64
CA GLN A 106 5.22 -12.20 -1.13
C GLN A 106 4.64 -13.11 -0.03
N LYS A 107 5.36 -13.24 1.09
CA LYS A 107 4.92 -14.09 2.22
C LYS A 107 3.60 -13.62 2.84
N VAL A 108 3.36 -12.31 2.84
CA VAL A 108 2.09 -11.75 3.33
C VAL A 108 0.99 -12.04 2.35
N PHE A 109 1.24 -11.84 1.06
CA PHE A 109 0.27 -12.17 0.02
C PHE A 109 -0.13 -13.65 0.07
N GLU A 110 0.84 -14.57 0.14
CA GLU A 110 0.58 -16.02 0.26
C GLU A 110 -0.24 -16.35 1.52
N SER A 111 0.01 -15.66 2.64
CA SER A 111 -0.78 -15.86 3.87
C SER A 111 -2.24 -15.39 3.78
N LEU A 112 -2.57 -14.57 2.77
CA LEU A 112 -3.91 -14.02 2.53
C LEU A 112 -4.64 -14.75 1.40
N ALA A 113 -4.05 -15.78 0.77
CA ALA A 113 -4.58 -16.40 -0.45
C ALA A 113 -6.00 -16.97 -0.30
N ASP A 114 -6.27 -17.71 0.80
CA ASP A 114 -7.59 -18.29 1.05
C ASP A 114 -8.67 -17.21 1.21
N GLU A 115 -8.37 -16.17 1.99
CA GLU A 115 -9.26 -15.02 2.18
C GLU A 115 -9.46 -14.22 0.88
N TYR A 116 -8.44 -14.18 0.03
CA TYR A 116 -8.53 -13.62 -1.32
C TYR A 116 -9.59 -14.35 -2.15
N ALA A 117 -9.52 -15.68 -2.20
CA ALA A 117 -10.49 -16.49 -2.95
C ALA A 117 -11.92 -16.31 -2.40
N GLU A 118 -12.10 -16.32 -1.08
CA GLU A 118 -13.41 -16.16 -0.44
C GLU A 118 -13.99 -14.75 -0.64
N THR A 119 -13.15 -13.71 -0.51
CA THR A 119 -13.59 -12.33 -0.67
C THR A 119 -13.87 -12.00 -2.13
N ALA A 120 -13.01 -12.41 -3.06
CA ALA A 120 -13.20 -12.23 -4.50
C ALA A 120 -14.53 -12.82 -4.99
N ALA A 121 -14.94 -13.97 -4.45
CA ALA A 121 -16.20 -14.61 -4.83
C ALA A 121 -17.45 -13.85 -4.36
N THR A 122 -17.31 -12.94 -3.39
CA THR A 122 -18.45 -12.31 -2.69
C THR A 122 -18.47 -10.78 -2.76
N ILE A 123 -17.36 -10.16 -3.15
CA ILE A 123 -17.22 -8.70 -3.16
C ILE A 123 -17.51 -8.10 -4.54
N TRP A 124 -18.22 -6.98 -4.53
CA TRP A 124 -18.22 -6.02 -5.63
C TRP A 124 -17.29 -4.86 -5.26
N PRO A 125 -16.27 -4.53 -6.08
CA PRO A 125 -15.37 -3.43 -5.77
C PRO A 125 -16.12 -2.11 -5.62
N HIS A 126 -15.84 -1.40 -4.53
CA HIS A 126 -16.40 -0.11 -4.23
C HIS A 126 -15.54 1.00 -4.87
N PHE A 127 -16.04 1.55 -5.96
CA PHE A 127 -15.41 2.67 -6.65
C PHE A 127 -15.72 3.97 -5.93
N VAL A 128 -14.69 4.71 -5.53
CA VAL A 128 -14.84 6.06 -5.00
C VAL A 128 -14.69 7.05 -6.15
N SER A 129 -15.74 7.82 -6.41
CA SER A 129 -15.69 8.93 -7.37
C SER A 129 -14.68 9.97 -6.88
N GLY A 130 -13.64 10.24 -7.66
CA GLY A 130 -12.67 11.30 -7.34
C GLY A 130 -13.33 12.68 -7.39
N THR A 131 -13.01 13.52 -6.40
CA THR A 131 -13.22 14.98 -6.46
C THR A 131 -12.09 15.65 -7.22
#